data_AF-A0A6B3I368-F1
#
_entry.id   AF-A0A6B3I368-F1
#
_cell.length_a   1.000
_cell.length_b   1.000
_cell.length_c   1.000
_cell.angle_alpha   90.00
_cell.angle_beta   90.00
_cell.angle_gamma   90.00
#
_symmetry.space_group_name_H-M   'P 1'
#
loop_
_entity.id
_entity.type
_entity.pdbx_description
1 polymer ?
#
loop_
_entity_poly.entity_id
_entity_poly.type
_entity_poly.pdbx_seq_one_letter_code
_entity_poly.pdbx_strand_id
1 'polypeptide(L)'
;PGAEPDGLWCDVLTLPDGRTLLAAGDRPPALSRDLLAGTLRGLVAAGEAPEDALELAAGLLGGTGTDPVGPALCCVHDPVTGTLFWGRTGGHPAPLLRRDGDPLPLDLGGPEERLLPGDLLLLHTLSTAGPAAPDPGRTTSTGVLLALSPALGPDLDAGACADRAAEALAESAEDGQRGAAQVVALRAGTGSGPAGHG
;
A
#
# COMPACT_ATOMS: atom_id res chain seq x y z
N PRO A 1 10.75 -24.25 -0.33
CA PRO A 1 10.25 -23.30 -1.35
C PRO A 1 8.77 -23.01 -1.09
N GLY A 2 8.50 -21.95 -0.32
CA GLY A 2 7.13 -21.48 -0.08
C GLY A 2 6.59 -20.91 -1.39
N ALA A 3 5.37 -21.30 -1.76
CA ALA A 3 4.66 -20.69 -2.87
C ALA A 3 4.62 -19.18 -2.63
N GLU A 4 5.06 -18.38 -3.61
CA GLU A 4 4.73 -16.96 -3.59
C GLU A 4 3.20 -16.85 -3.46
N PRO A 5 2.65 -15.96 -2.62
CA PRO A 5 1.21 -15.82 -2.50
C PRO A 5 0.66 -15.49 -3.88
N ASP A 6 0.03 -16.51 -4.48
CA ASP A 6 -0.31 -16.56 -5.90
C ASP A 6 -1.39 -15.51 -6.16
N GLY A 7 -0.96 -14.35 -6.67
CA GLY A 7 -1.85 -13.25 -7.02
C GLY A 7 -1.80 -12.01 -6.13
N LEU A 8 -0.87 -11.90 -5.17
CA LEU A 8 -0.65 -10.64 -4.45
C LEU A 8 0.69 -10.01 -4.83
N TRP A 9 0.75 -8.68 -4.71
CA TRP A 9 1.98 -7.95 -4.95
C TRP A 9 2.04 -6.67 -4.12
N CYS A 10 3.26 -6.29 -3.78
CA CYS A 10 3.59 -5.00 -3.22
C CYS A 10 4.85 -4.45 -3.86
N ASP A 11 5.00 -3.13 -3.83
CA ASP A 11 6.17 -2.43 -4.30
C ASP A 11 6.45 -1.20 -3.43
N VAL A 12 7.73 -0.98 -3.13
CA VAL A 12 8.22 0.22 -2.44
C VAL A 12 9.53 0.63 -3.07
N LEU A 13 9.59 1.82 -3.64
CA LEU A 13 10.78 2.32 -4.33
C LEU A 13 10.84 3.84 -4.29
N THR A 14 12.05 4.37 -4.09
CA THR A 14 12.35 5.78 -4.36
C THR A 14 12.50 6.00 -5.87
N LEU A 15 11.68 6.88 -6.43
CA LEU A 15 11.72 7.30 -7.83
C LEU A 15 12.95 8.19 -8.09
N PRO A 16 13.37 8.35 -9.37
CA PRO A 16 14.53 9.17 -9.73
C PRO A 16 14.44 10.65 -9.32
N ASP A 17 13.22 11.16 -9.12
CA ASP A 17 12.95 12.53 -8.65
C ASP A 17 12.97 12.66 -7.13
N GLY A 18 13.24 11.58 -6.39
CA GLY A 18 13.31 11.54 -4.93
C GLY A 18 11.97 11.28 -4.24
N ARG A 19 10.85 11.21 -4.97
CA ARG A 19 9.56 10.78 -4.41
C ARG A 19 9.60 9.29 -4.08
N THR A 20 8.80 8.84 -3.12
CA THR A 20 8.69 7.41 -2.77
C THR A 20 7.35 6.86 -3.25
N LEU A 21 7.40 5.86 -4.12
CA LEU A 21 6.24 5.08 -4.55
C LEU A 21 6.03 3.92 -3.59
N LEU A 22 4.79 3.73 -3.15
CA LEU A 22 4.30 2.54 -2.48
C LEU A 22 3.08 2.04 -3.23
N ALA A 23 3.06 0.78 -3.61
CA ALA A 23 1.90 0.18 -4.24
C ALA A 23 1.65 -1.22 -3.69
N ALA A 24 0.39 -1.60 -3.63
CA ALA A 24 -0.05 -2.89 -3.12
C ALA A 24 -1.35 -3.28 -3.83
N GLY A 25 -1.54 -4.56 -4.09
CA GLY A 25 -2.81 -5.04 -4.63
C GLY A 25 -2.80 -6.50 -5.06
N ASP A 26 -3.85 -6.83 -5.78
CA ASP A 26 -4.05 -8.12 -6.42
C ASP A 26 -3.52 -8.09 -7.86
N ARG A 27 -3.01 -9.22 -8.34
CA ARG A 27 -2.61 -9.44 -9.73
C ARG A 27 -3.07 -10.83 -10.18
N PRO A 28 -3.40 -11.02 -11.46
CA PRO A 28 -3.62 -12.36 -11.97
C PRO A 28 -2.30 -13.17 -11.87
N PRO A 29 -2.36 -14.48 -11.61
CA PRO A 29 -1.16 -15.30 -11.37
C PRO A 29 -0.21 -15.30 -12.57
N ALA A 30 -0.76 -15.18 -13.79
CA ALA A 30 0.00 -15.12 -15.03
C ALA A 30 0.76 -13.79 -15.25
N LEU A 31 0.40 -12.71 -14.54
CA LEU A 31 1.06 -11.41 -14.66
C LEU A 31 2.25 -11.34 -13.70
N SER A 32 3.44 -11.08 -14.24
CA SER A 32 4.64 -10.88 -13.42
C SER A 32 4.51 -9.65 -12.52
N ARG A 33 4.87 -9.82 -11.23
CA ARG A 33 5.00 -8.73 -10.27
C ARG A 33 5.95 -7.64 -10.77
N ASP A 34 7.11 -8.03 -11.30
CA ASP A 34 8.13 -7.07 -11.74
C ASP A 34 7.67 -6.27 -12.95
N LEU A 35 6.90 -6.89 -13.85
CA LEU A 35 6.32 -6.21 -15.00
C LEU A 35 5.29 -5.17 -14.54
N LEU A 36 4.37 -5.55 -13.65
CA LEU A 36 3.35 -4.64 -13.12
C LEU A 36 3.98 -3.47 -12.34
N ALA A 37 4.91 -3.76 -11.43
CA ALA A 37 5.65 -2.76 -10.68
C ALA A 37 6.45 -1.83 -11.61
N GLY A 38 7.14 -2.40 -12.62
CA GLY A 38 7.88 -1.63 -13.62
C GLY A 38 7.02 -0.68 -14.43
N THR A 39 5.86 -1.15 -14.91
CA THR A 39 4.89 -0.33 -15.65
C THR A 39 4.37 0.82 -14.79
N LEU A 40 3.99 0.55 -13.55
CA LEU A 40 3.49 1.59 -12.63
C LEU A 40 4.55 2.64 -12.30
N ARG A 41 5.78 2.21 -11.99
CA ARG A 41 6.91 3.13 -11.77
C ARG A 41 7.13 4.01 -12.98
N GLY A 42 7.04 3.46 -14.19
CA GLY A 42 7.20 4.21 -15.45
C GLY A 42 6.12 5.28 -15.63
N LEU A 43 4.85 4.94 -15.40
CA LEU A 43 3.73 5.87 -15.51
C LEU A 43 3.80 6.99 -14.47
N VAL A 44 4.06 6.65 -13.20
CA VAL A 44 4.20 7.65 -12.14
C VAL A 44 5.42 8.55 -12.35
N ALA A 45 6.54 7.99 -12.83
CA ALA A 45 7.72 8.77 -13.18
C ALA A 45 7.48 9.69 -14.40
N ALA A 46 6.55 9.32 -15.30
CA ALA A 46 6.09 10.17 -16.39
C ALA A 46 5.13 11.29 -15.95
N GLY A 47 4.69 11.27 -14.69
CA GLY A 47 3.83 12.31 -14.11
C GLY A 47 2.35 11.94 -14.02
N GLU A 48 1.98 10.70 -14.35
CA GLU A 48 0.60 10.23 -14.17
C GLU A 48 0.22 10.22 -12.69
N ALA A 49 -1.01 10.63 -12.38
CA ALA A 49 -1.54 10.55 -11.03
C ALA A 49 -1.66 9.08 -10.60
N PRO A 50 -1.59 8.76 -9.29
CA PRO A 50 -1.58 7.38 -8.82
C PRO A 50 -2.78 6.54 -9.29
N GLU A 51 -3.98 7.13 -9.34
CA GLU A 51 -5.20 6.46 -9.84
C GLU A 51 -5.14 6.21 -11.35
N ASP A 52 -4.83 7.25 -12.14
CA ASP A 52 -4.68 7.15 -13.59
C ASP A 52 -3.58 6.14 -13.98
N ALA A 53 -2.46 6.12 -13.25
CA ALA A 53 -1.37 5.16 -13.45
C ALA A 53 -1.83 3.71 -13.23
N LEU A 54 -2.68 3.46 -12.23
CA LEU A 54 -3.27 2.14 -11.98
C LEU A 54 -4.20 1.73 -13.14
N GLU A 55 -5.07 2.64 -13.59
CA GLU A 55 -6.00 2.37 -14.69
C GLU A 55 -5.26 2.12 -16.02
N LEU A 56 -4.25 2.94 -16.33
CA LEU A 56 -3.41 2.79 -17.50
C LEU A 56 -2.59 1.50 -17.45
N ALA A 57 -2.00 1.16 -16.30
CA ALA A 57 -1.29 -0.11 -16.13
C ALA A 57 -2.23 -1.30 -16.34
N ALA A 58 -3.44 -1.25 -15.78
CA ALA A 58 -4.46 -2.28 -15.99
C ALA A 58 -4.87 -2.39 -17.47
N GLY A 59 -5.02 -1.27 -18.18
CA GLY A 59 -5.33 -1.25 -19.61
C GLY A 59 -4.20 -1.81 -20.49
N LEU A 60 -2.95 -1.43 -20.20
CA LEU A 60 -1.77 -1.89 -20.95
C LEU A 60 -1.47 -3.38 -20.73
N LEU A 61 -1.65 -3.86 -19.50
CA LEU A 61 -1.32 -5.23 -19.10
C LEU A 61 -2.52 -6.18 -19.21
N GLY A 62 -3.75 -5.65 -19.16
CA GLY A 62 -5.00 -6.41 -19.34
C GLY A 62 -5.27 -6.82 -20.79
N GLY A 63 -4.44 -6.39 -21.74
CA GLY A 63 -4.65 -6.61 -23.18
C GLY A 63 -4.43 -8.04 -23.71
N THR A 64 -4.07 -9.03 -22.90
CA THR A 64 -3.70 -10.38 -23.41
C THR A 64 -4.32 -11.57 -22.68
N GLY A 65 -5.26 -11.39 -21.75
CA GLY A 65 -5.81 -12.49 -20.93
C GLY A 65 -7.27 -12.30 -20.51
N THR A 66 -7.86 -13.37 -19.97
CA THR A 66 -9.24 -13.40 -19.45
C THR A 66 -9.40 -12.84 -18.04
N ASP A 67 -8.28 -12.50 -17.37
CA ASP A 67 -8.25 -12.13 -15.95
C ASP A 67 -7.68 -10.71 -15.79
N PRO A 68 -8.49 -9.73 -15.37
CA PRO A 68 -8.05 -8.34 -15.23
C PRO A 68 -7.06 -8.16 -14.06
N VAL A 69 -6.31 -7.06 -14.07
CA VAL A 69 -5.60 -6.61 -12.87
C VAL A 69 -6.63 -6.34 -11.77
N GLY A 70 -6.42 -6.91 -10.59
CA GLY A 70 -7.35 -6.82 -9.48
C GLY A 70 -7.28 -5.46 -8.75
N PRO A 71 -7.99 -5.33 -7.62
CA PRO A 71 -7.96 -4.13 -6.79
C PRO A 71 -6.53 -3.77 -6.39
N ALA A 72 -6.19 -2.49 -6.47
CA ALA A 72 -4.87 -2.00 -6.11
C ALA A 72 -4.94 -0.61 -5.48
N LEU A 73 -3.89 -0.28 -4.74
CA LEU A 73 -3.64 1.02 -4.13
C LEU A 73 -2.24 1.47 -4.53
N CYS A 74 -2.12 2.71 -4.96
CA CYS A 74 -0.86 3.38 -5.28
C CYS A 74 -0.76 4.65 -4.46
N CYS A 75 0.41 4.89 -3.89
CA CYS A 75 0.76 6.03 -3.04
C CYS A 75 2.11 6.58 -3.49
N VAL A 76 2.20 7.90 -3.60
CA VAL A 76 3.41 8.62 -3.99
C VAL A 76 3.64 9.72 -2.97
N HIS A 77 4.67 9.54 -2.14
CA HIS A 77 5.06 10.49 -1.11
C HIS A 77 6.21 11.36 -1.62
N ASP A 78 6.00 12.67 -1.61
CA ASP A 78 7.05 13.67 -1.78
C ASP A 78 7.65 14.03 -0.41
N PRO A 79 8.89 13.61 -0.11
CA PRO A 79 9.52 13.88 1.18
C PRO A 79 9.91 15.35 1.37
N VAL A 80 9.95 16.17 0.32
CA VAL A 80 10.30 17.60 0.41
C VAL A 80 9.11 18.42 0.88
N THR A 81 7.94 18.18 0.30
CA THR A 81 6.70 18.89 0.66
C THR A 81 5.95 18.20 1.81
N GLY A 82 6.21 16.90 2.01
CA GLY A 82 5.43 16.03 2.89
C GLY A 82 4.10 15.62 2.27
N THR A 83 3.90 15.85 0.97
CA THR A 83 2.63 15.54 0.31
C THR A 83 2.57 14.06 -0.09
N LEU A 84 1.45 13.42 0.21
CA LEU A 84 1.10 12.08 -0.22
C LEU A 84 -0.01 12.17 -1.27
N PHE A 85 0.29 11.77 -2.49
CA PHE A 85 -0.70 11.51 -3.53
C PHE A 85 -1.07 10.05 -3.48
N TRP A 86 -2.35 9.71 -3.57
CA TRP A 86 -2.77 8.32 -3.57
C TRP A 86 -4.01 8.10 -4.43
N GLY A 87 -4.19 6.87 -4.86
CA GLY A 87 -5.29 6.44 -5.71
C GLY A 87 -5.50 4.94 -5.58
N ARG A 88 -6.75 4.49 -5.73
CA ARG A 88 -7.11 3.08 -5.58
C ARG A 88 -8.13 2.64 -6.62
N THR A 89 -8.08 1.37 -7.01
CA THR A 89 -9.01 0.75 -7.93
C THR A 89 -9.71 -0.45 -7.29
N GLY A 90 -10.88 -0.83 -7.82
CA GLY A 90 -11.54 -2.09 -7.48
C GLY A 90 -12.00 -2.22 -6.01
N GLY A 91 -12.16 -1.11 -5.28
CA GLY A 91 -12.57 -1.14 -3.87
C GLY A 91 -11.47 -1.56 -2.89
N HIS A 92 -10.20 -1.46 -3.29
CA HIS A 92 -9.08 -1.72 -2.40
C HIS A 92 -9.18 -0.87 -1.11
N PRO A 93 -8.86 -1.43 0.07
CA PRO A 93 -8.87 -0.68 1.32
C PRO A 93 -8.00 0.58 1.21
N ALA A 94 -8.46 1.68 1.81
CA ALA A 94 -7.69 2.91 1.89
C ALA A 94 -6.42 2.72 2.73
N PRO A 95 -5.37 3.54 2.50
CA PRO A 95 -4.21 3.55 3.36
C PRO A 95 -4.60 3.88 4.80
N LEU A 96 -3.93 3.25 5.76
CA LEU A 96 -4.04 3.62 7.16
C LEU A 96 -2.90 4.58 7.52
N LEU A 97 -3.24 5.81 7.88
CA LEU A 97 -2.29 6.76 8.46
C LEU A 97 -2.31 6.61 9.99
N ARG A 98 -1.15 6.69 10.63
CA ARG A 98 -1.05 6.82 12.08
C ARG A 98 -0.29 8.09 12.40
N ARG A 99 -0.98 9.02 13.06
CA ARG A 99 -0.49 10.34 13.47
C ARG A 99 -0.56 10.46 14.98
N ASP A 100 0.57 10.76 15.62
CA ASP A 100 0.67 10.90 17.08
C ASP A 100 0.16 9.67 17.88
N GLY A 101 0.12 8.48 17.25
CA GLY A 101 -0.41 7.26 17.85
C GLY A 101 -1.87 6.94 17.51
N ASP A 102 -2.61 7.93 16.99
CA ASP A 102 -3.99 7.78 16.55
C ASP A 102 -4.04 7.28 15.10
N PRO A 103 -4.74 6.16 14.83
CA PRO A 103 -4.89 5.67 13.49
C PRO A 103 -6.09 6.32 12.78
N LEU A 104 -5.88 6.73 11.53
CA LEU A 104 -6.79 7.46 10.67
C LEU A 104 -6.83 6.79 9.28
N PRO A 105 -7.95 6.13 8.90
CA PRO A 105 -8.16 5.70 7.52
C PRO A 105 -8.26 6.92 6.60
N LEU A 106 -7.53 6.95 5.49
CA LEU A 106 -7.51 8.11 4.57
C LEU A 106 -8.78 8.27 3.72
N ASP A 107 -9.82 7.45 3.92
CA ASP A 107 -11.11 7.52 3.22
C ASP A 107 -11.89 8.84 3.37
N LEU A 108 -11.45 9.75 4.25
CA LEU A 108 -12.12 11.02 4.56
C LEU A 108 -11.45 12.26 3.94
N GLY A 109 -10.27 12.11 3.34
CA GLY A 109 -9.53 13.16 2.62
C GLY A 109 -9.40 12.78 1.16
N GLY A 110 -9.35 13.74 0.24
CA GLY A 110 -9.21 13.46 -1.19
C GLY A 110 -7.91 12.73 -1.57
N PRO A 111 -7.57 12.65 -2.87
CA PRO A 111 -6.38 11.93 -3.36
C PRO A 111 -5.04 12.52 -2.89
N GLU A 112 -5.06 13.62 -2.13
CA GLU A 112 -3.90 14.29 -1.56
C GLU A 112 -4.06 14.39 -0.04
N GLU A 113 -3.04 13.95 0.70
CA GLU A 113 -2.93 14.09 2.16
C GLU A 113 -1.54 14.64 2.52
N ARG A 114 -1.41 15.40 3.61
CA ARG A 114 -0.10 15.89 4.06
C ARG A 114 0.41 15.05 5.22
N LEU A 115 1.53 14.36 5.01
CA LEU A 115 2.24 13.64 6.05
C LEU A 115 3.10 14.60 6.88
N LEU A 116 2.99 14.46 8.20
CA LEU A 116 3.82 15.16 9.17
C LEU A 116 5.00 14.28 9.58
N PRO A 117 6.13 14.87 9.99
CA PRO A 117 7.25 14.10 10.50
C PRO A 117 6.83 13.15 11.64
N GLY A 118 7.19 11.88 11.52
CA GLY A 118 6.82 10.84 12.47
C GLY A 118 5.56 10.05 12.11
N ASP A 119 4.74 10.57 11.17
CA ASP A 119 3.57 9.85 10.65
C ASP A 119 4.01 8.50 10.06
N LEU A 120 3.18 7.48 10.29
CA LEU A 120 3.35 6.14 9.74
C LEU A 120 2.18 5.83 8.80
N LEU A 121 2.49 5.61 7.53
CA LEU A 121 1.55 5.14 6.51
C LEU A 121 1.68 3.62 6.37
N LEU A 122 0.56 2.90 6.40
CA LEU A 122 0.48 1.46 6.19
C LEU A 122 -0.46 1.14 5.03
N LEU A 123 0.03 0.30 4.10
CA LEU A 123 -0.76 -0.28 3.01
C LEU A 123 -0.77 -1.79 3.20
N HIS A 124 -1.92 -2.43 3.02
CA HIS A 124 -2.03 -3.89 3.14
C HIS A 124 -2.77 -4.47 1.93
N THR A 125 -2.31 -5.62 1.45
CA THR A 125 -2.89 -6.34 0.29
C THR A 125 -4.12 -7.17 0.62
N LEU A 126 -4.53 -7.25 1.90
CA LEU A 126 -5.76 -7.95 2.27
C LEU A 126 -6.98 -7.18 1.76
N SER A 127 -7.34 -7.41 0.50
CA SER A 127 -8.66 -7.16 -0.01
C SER A 127 -9.63 -8.09 0.73
N THR A 128 -10.61 -7.52 1.42
CA THR A 128 -11.70 -8.30 2.03
C THR A 128 -12.66 -8.88 0.99
N ALA A 129 -12.40 -8.69 -0.31
CA ALA A 129 -13.18 -9.23 -1.41
C ALA A 129 -12.76 -10.67 -1.74
N GLY A 130 -12.84 -11.58 -0.76
CA GLY A 130 -13.16 -12.97 -1.10
C GLY A 130 -14.61 -13.03 -1.60
N PRO A 131 -15.02 -14.05 -2.38
CA PRO A 131 -16.41 -14.19 -2.84
C PRO A 131 -17.43 -14.44 -1.71
N ALA A 132 -17.00 -14.45 -0.45
CA ALA A 132 -17.86 -14.62 0.72
C ALA A 132 -18.33 -13.25 1.24
N ALA A 133 -19.64 -13.11 1.40
CA ALA A 133 -20.29 -11.93 1.94
C ALA A 133 -19.64 -11.45 3.26
N PRO A 134 -19.66 -10.13 3.54
CA PRO A 134 -19.10 -9.57 4.77
C PRO A 134 -19.81 -10.20 5.98
N ASP A 135 -19.07 -10.96 6.79
CA ASP A 135 -19.56 -11.48 8.06
C ASP A 135 -19.56 -10.35 9.10
N PRO A 136 -20.72 -10.03 9.72
CA PRO A 136 -20.84 -8.89 10.64
C PRO A 136 -20.12 -9.09 11.99
N GLY A 137 -19.60 -10.29 12.28
CA GLY A 137 -18.75 -10.56 13.44
C GLY A 137 -17.25 -10.50 13.15
N ARG A 138 -16.86 -10.30 11.88
CA ARG A 138 -15.46 -10.36 11.44
C ARG A 138 -14.77 -9.02 11.61
N THR A 139 -13.68 -9.00 12.37
CA THR A 139 -12.77 -7.85 12.41
C THR A 139 -12.20 -7.63 11.02
N THR A 140 -12.42 -6.46 10.45
CA THR A 140 -11.84 -6.08 9.16
C THR A 140 -10.32 -5.95 9.29
N SER A 141 -9.59 -6.10 8.18
CA SER A 141 -8.14 -5.86 8.13
C SER A 141 -7.79 -4.48 8.73
N THR A 142 -8.59 -3.46 8.40
CA THR A 142 -8.50 -2.14 9.02
C THR A 142 -8.70 -2.19 10.53
N GLY A 143 -9.73 -2.90 11.03
CA GLY A 143 -9.98 -3.08 12.47
C GLY A 143 -8.81 -3.72 13.23
N VAL A 144 -8.14 -4.72 12.63
CA VAL A 144 -6.93 -5.34 13.21
C VAL A 144 -5.81 -4.31 13.32
N LEU A 145 -5.56 -3.55 12.27
CA LEU A 145 -4.50 -2.52 12.28
C LEU A 145 -4.81 -1.35 13.23
N LEU A 146 -6.08 -0.96 13.36
CA LEU A 146 -6.54 0.01 14.35
C LEU A 146 -6.19 -0.47 15.77
N ALA A 147 -6.46 -1.74 16.08
CA ALA A 147 -6.14 -2.33 17.38
C ALA A 147 -4.62 -2.47 17.62
N LEU A 148 -3.83 -2.69 16.55
CA LEU A 148 -2.37 -2.80 16.63
C LEU A 148 -1.67 -1.43 16.75
N SER A 149 -2.35 -0.32 16.40
CA SER A 149 -1.76 1.04 16.39
C SER A 149 -0.91 1.38 17.62
N PRO A 150 -1.31 1.09 18.87
CA PRO A 150 -0.49 1.40 20.05
C PRO A 150 0.87 0.69 20.07
N ALA A 151 0.97 -0.51 19.49
CA ALA A 151 2.19 -1.32 19.45
C ALA A 151 3.19 -0.84 18.37
N LEU A 152 2.76 -0.02 17.41
CA LEU A 152 3.60 0.47 16.31
C LEU A 152 4.40 1.74 16.69
N GLY A 153 5.05 1.72 17.86
CA GLY A 153 5.71 2.88 18.48
C GLY A 153 6.72 3.63 17.59
N PRO A 154 7.10 4.86 17.97
CA PRO A 154 8.09 5.66 17.23
C PRO A 154 9.48 5.03 17.18
N ASP A 155 9.80 4.13 18.11
CA ASP A 155 11.08 3.39 18.16
C ASP A 155 11.21 2.32 17.06
N LEU A 156 10.11 1.97 16.39
CA LEU A 156 10.10 1.01 15.30
C LEU A 156 10.30 1.72 13.96
N ASP A 157 11.24 1.22 13.15
CA ASP A 157 11.34 1.62 11.75
C ASP A 157 10.12 1.12 10.94
N ALA A 158 10.01 1.59 9.71
CA ALA A 158 8.89 1.26 8.83
C ALA A 158 8.81 -0.25 8.54
N GLY A 159 9.95 -0.92 8.34
CA GLY A 159 9.99 -2.36 8.07
C GLY A 159 9.48 -3.17 9.25
N ALA A 160 9.97 -2.88 10.46
CA ALA A 160 9.52 -3.54 11.68
C ALA A 160 8.02 -3.31 11.96
N CYS A 161 7.49 -2.14 11.59
CA CYS A 161 6.04 -1.87 11.65
C CYS A 161 5.27 -2.72 10.64
N ALA A 162 5.77 -2.86 9.41
CA ALA A 162 5.15 -3.69 8.37
C ALA A 162 5.13 -5.17 8.75
N ASP A 163 6.23 -5.70 9.31
CA ASP A 163 6.34 -7.09 9.76
C ASP A 163 5.33 -7.39 10.88
N ARG A 164 5.25 -6.50 11.89
CA ARG A 164 4.27 -6.59 12.99
C ARG A 164 2.83 -6.56 12.48
N ALA A 165 2.54 -5.68 11.53
CA ALA A 165 1.22 -5.57 10.92
C ALA A 165 0.85 -6.81 10.10
N ALA A 166 1.79 -7.34 9.31
CA ALA A 166 1.59 -8.56 8.55
C ALA A 166 1.34 -9.77 9.48
N GLU A 167 2.09 -9.89 10.57
CA GLU A 167 1.89 -10.92 11.60
C GLU A 167 0.49 -10.85 12.22
N ALA A 168 0.08 -9.68 12.72
CA ALA A 168 -1.24 -9.50 13.33
C ALA A 168 -2.40 -9.80 12.36
N LEU A 169 -2.23 -9.43 11.09
CA LEU A 169 -3.20 -9.73 10.03
C LEU A 169 -3.25 -11.23 9.71
N ALA A 170 -2.11 -11.92 9.69
CA ALA A 170 -2.05 -13.36 9.48
C ALA A 170 -2.63 -14.15 10.67
N GLU A 171 -2.43 -13.70 11.90
CA GLU A 171 -3.02 -14.31 13.09
C GLU A 171 -4.56 -14.17 13.12
N SER A 172 -5.05 -13.03 12.63
CA SER A 172 -6.48 -12.73 12.49
C SER A 172 -7.11 -13.35 11.24
N ALA A 173 -6.29 -13.92 10.35
CA ALA A 173 -6.74 -14.57 9.14
C ALA A 173 -7.25 -16.00 9.43
N GLU A 174 -8.36 -16.36 8.78
CA GLU A 174 -8.90 -17.72 8.76
C GLU A 174 -7.86 -18.70 8.19
N ASP A 175 -7.92 -19.98 8.55
CA ASP A 175 -6.93 -21.01 8.18
C ASP A 175 -6.64 -21.12 6.66
N GLY A 176 -7.56 -20.67 5.80
CA GLY A 176 -7.38 -20.61 4.33
C GLY A 176 -6.72 -19.35 3.77
N GLN A 177 -6.58 -18.29 4.58
CA GLN A 177 -6.02 -16.98 4.20
C GLN A 177 -4.70 -16.67 4.96
N ARG A 178 -4.29 -17.57 5.86
CA ARG A 178 -3.02 -17.51 6.61
C ARG A 178 -1.84 -17.55 5.65
N GLY A 179 -1.09 -16.45 5.57
CA GLY A 179 0.13 -16.33 4.76
C GLY A 179 0.05 -15.44 3.52
N ALA A 180 -1.12 -14.85 3.22
CA ALA A 180 -1.29 -14.00 2.04
C ALA A 180 -1.11 -12.49 2.33
N ALA A 181 -1.24 -12.04 3.58
CA ALA A 181 -1.18 -10.61 3.89
C ALA A 181 0.22 -10.03 3.67
N GLN A 182 0.38 -9.18 2.65
CA GLN A 182 1.56 -8.35 2.47
C GLN A 182 1.24 -6.95 2.99
N VAL A 183 2.15 -6.40 3.79
CA VAL A 183 2.05 -5.04 4.30
C VAL A 183 3.30 -4.29 3.88
N VAL A 184 3.12 -3.04 3.45
CA VAL A 184 4.21 -2.09 3.23
C VAL A 184 3.95 -0.84 4.04
N ALA A 185 5.03 -0.25 4.54
CA ALA A 185 4.96 0.90 5.41
C ALA A 185 5.91 2.01 4.95
N LEU A 186 5.50 3.26 5.16
CA LEU A 186 6.36 4.43 5.04
C LEU A 186 6.27 5.24 6.32
N ARG A 187 7.42 5.54 6.91
CA ARG A 187 7.51 6.53 7.99
C ARG A 187 7.94 7.86 7.38
N ALA A 188 7.12 8.89 7.55
CA ALA A 188 7.45 10.24 7.13
C ALA A 188 8.64 10.74 7.96
N GLY A 189 9.78 10.91 7.30
CA GLY A 189 10.97 11.44 7.95
C GLY A 189 10.79 12.90 8.36
N THR A 190 11.56 13.35 9.34
CA THR A 190 11.90 14.76 9.46
C THR A 190 12.69 15.11 8.20
N GLY A 191 12.04 15.70 7.20
CA GLY A 191 12.69 16.04 5.94
C GLY A 191 13.97 16.81 6.21
N SER A 192 15.13 16.19 5.98
CA SER A 192 16.32 16.97 5.74
C SER A 192 16.10 17.55 4.36
N GLY A 193 15.73 18.83 4.31
CA GLY A 193 15.70 19.60 3.06
C GLY A 193 17.01 19.42 2.29
N PRO A 194 17.01 19.70 0.98
CA PRO A 194 18.17 19.45 0.13
C PRO A 194 19.38 20.13 0.76
N ALA A 195 20.39 19.34 1.13
CA ALA A 195 21.69 19.87 1.49
C ALA A 195 22.27 20.50 0.22
N GLY A 196 21.99 21.79 0.04
CA GLY A 196 22.57 22.59 -1.03
C GLY A 196 24.09 22.41 -1.02
N HIS A 197 24.61 21.79 -2.07
CA HIS A 197 26.01 21.94 -2.43
C HIS A 197 26.04 23.00 -3.52
N GLY A 198 26.56 24.18 -3.14
CA GLY A 198 26.97 25.22 -4.07
C GLY A 198 28.29 24.92 -4.75
#